data_AF-A0A9E3U961-F1
#
_entry.id   AF-A0A9E3U961-F1
#
_cell.length_a   1.000
_cell.length_b   1.000
_cell.length_c   1.000
_cell.angle_alpha   90.00
_cell.angle_beta   90.00
_cell.angle_gamma   90.00
#
_symmetry.space_group_name_H-M   'P 1'
#
loop_
_entity.id
_entity.type
_entity.pdbx_description
1 polymer ?
#
loop_
_entity_poly.entity_id
_entity_poly.type
_entity_poly.pdbx_seq_one_letter_code
_entity_poly.pdbx_strand_id
1 'polypeptide(L)'
;MECGDHPGVDVVSACGACKRGVCEACATYEIDGGPCCERCGRAEDERARSLGSALLALVGVGYLATLALGVAFFKARPFVGGVAAIVAIALGRALQLWIKPSAVTRRSRA
;
A
#
# COMPACT_ATOMS: atom_id res chain seq x y z
N MET A 1 1.03 2.40 33.29
CA MET A 1 -0.06 2.06 32.35
C MET A 1 0.23 0.66 31.85
N GLU A 2 -0.76 -0.19 31.80
CA GLU A 2 -0.60 -1.61 31.42
C GLU A 2 -0.82 -1.81 29.93
N CYS A 3 -0.19 -2.84 29.37
CA CYS A 3 -0.42 -3.21 27.98
C CYS A 3 -1.87 -3.68 27.79
N GLY A 4 -2.53 -3.19 26.74
CA GLY A 4 -3.93 -3.53 26.46
C GLY A 4 -4.18 -5.03 26.20
N ASP A 5 -3.15 -5.80 25.85
CA ASP A 5 -3.23 -7.24 25.59
C ASP A 5 -2.54 -8.09 26.69
N HIS A 6 -1.72 -7.48 27.55
CA HIS A 6 -1.00 -8.17 28.63
C HIS A 6 -1.17 -7.42 29.96
N PRO A 7 -2.10 -7.86 30.84
CA PRO A 7 -2.24 -7.28 32.16
C PRO A 7 -0.97 -7.49 32.99
N GLY A 8 -0.54 -6.49 33.75
CA GLY A 8 0.68 -6.53 34.56
C GLY A 8 1.99 -6.29 33.81
N VAL A 9 1.96 -6.00 32.50
CA VAL A 9 3.17 -5.67 31.72
C VAL A 9 3.23 -4.17 31.42
N ASP A 10 4.39 -3.57 31.65
CA ASP A 10 4.62 -2.15 31.39
C ASP A 10 4.55 -1.79 29.91
N VAL A 11 3.96 -0.62 29.65
CA VAL A 11 3.86 -0.02 28.32
C VAL A 11 5.16 0.71 27.99
N VAL A 12 5.76 0.39 26.84
CA VAL A 12 6.93 1.09 26.30
C VAL A 12 6.56 2.14 25.25
N SER A 13 5.43 1.97 24.56
CA SER A 13 4.98 2.92 23.54
C SER A 13 3.47 2.85 23.30
N ALA A 14 2.90 3.87 22.68
CA ALA A 14 1.53 3.83 22.18
C ALA A 14 1.50 3.42 20.71
N CYS A 15 0.56 2.55 20.35
CA CYS A 15 0.33 2.16 18.96
C CYS A 15 -0.02 3.38 18.10
N GLY A 16 0.69 3.58 16.99
CA GLY A 16 0.46 4.70 16.07
C GLY A 16 -0.97 4.78 15.54
N ALA A 17 -1.62 3.63 15.32
CA ALA A 17 -2.97 3.52 14.76
C ALA A 17 -4.09 3.59 15.83
N CYS A 18 -4.12 2.66 16.78
CA CYS A 18 -5.21 2.55 17.75
C CYS A 18 -4.96 3.32 19.06
N LYS A 19 -3.79 3.95 19.21
CA LYS A 19 -3.37 4.75 20.39
C LYS A 19 -3.35 4.00 21.73
N ARG A 20 -3.53 2.67 21.73
CA ARG A 20 -3.42 1.84 22.93
C ARG A 20 -1.95 1.65 23.32
N GLY A 21 -1.70 1.55 24.62
CA GLY A 21 -0.38 1.19 25.15
C GLY A 21 0.02 -0.24 24.76
N VAL A 22 1.21 -0.40 24.21
CA VAL A 22 1.79 -1.68 23.82
C VAL A 22 3.10 -1.92 24.57
N CYS A 23 3.27 -3.15 25.07
CA CYS A 23 4.56 -3.61 25.57
C CYS A 23 5.51 -3.93 24.40
N GLU A 24 6.78 -4.18 24.72
CA GLU A 24 7.81 -4.45 23.71
C GLU A 24 7.50 -5.71 22.89
N ALA A 25 6.87 -6.69 23.53
CA ALA A 25 6.40 -7.89 22.87
C ALA A 25 5.27 -7.60 21.87
N CYS A 26 4.33 -6.71 22.20
CA CYS A 26 3.21 -6.37 21.32
C CYS A 26 3.58 -5.39 20.19
N ALA A 27 4.68 -4.64 20.32
CA ALA A 27 5.18 -3.71 19.32
C ALA A 27 5.93 -4.44 18.18
N THR A 28 5.23 -5.34 17.47
CA THR A 28 5.81 -6.21 16.43
C THR A 28 5.84 -5.58 15.04
N TYR A 29 5.09 -4.50 14.82
CA TYR A 29 5.03 -3.80 13.54
C TYR A 29 5.46 -2.35 13.69
N GLU A 30 5.92 -1.79 12.59
CA GLU A 30 6.22 -0.37 12.46
C GLU A 30 5.51 0.15 11.22
N ILE A 31 4.71 1.22 11.40
CA ILE A 31 3.97 1.89 10.33
C ILE A 31 4.46 3.33 10.27
N ASP A 32 5.02 3.72 9.13
CA ASP A 32 5.53 5.08 8.89
C ASP A 32 6.51 5.59 9.98
N GLY A 33 7.35 4.69 10.51
CA GLY A 33 8.35 5.00 11.54
C GLY A 33 7.82 4.96 12.99
N GLY A 34 6.55 4.58 13.19
CA GLY A 34 5.93 4.47 14.52
C GLY A 34 5.59 3.03 14.92
N PRO A 35 5.78 2.65 16.20
CA PRO A 35 5.44 1.30 16.67
C PRO A 35 3.94 1.06 16.59
N CYS A 36 3.56 -0.16 16.21
CA CYS A 36 2.19 -0.57 16.00
C CYS A 36 1.95 -1.97 16.58
N CYS A 37 0.75 -2.19 17.12
CA CYS A 37 0.38 -3.49 17.66
C CYS A 37 0.19 -4.54 16.55
N GLU A 38 0.24 -5.82 16.89
CA GLU A 38 0.06 -6.92 15.93
C GLU A 38 -1.26 -6.81 15.14
N ARG A 39 -2.38 -6.51 15.80
CA ARG A 39 -3.68 -6.37 15.12
C ARG A 39 -3.68 -5.25 14.08
N CYS A 40 -3.20 -4.06 14.43
CA CYS A 40 -3.17 -2.92 13.52
C CYS A 40 -2.14 -3.13 12.40
N GLY A 41 -0.96 -3.66 12.73
CA GLY A 41 0.07 -3.99 11.76
C GLY A 41 -0.37 -5.02 10.73
N ARG A 42 -1.06 -6.09 11.15
CA ARG A 42 -1.66 -7.07 10.22
C ARG A 42 -2.73 -6.45 9.33
N ALA A 43 -3.61 -5.64 9.91
CA ALA A 43 -4.69 -5.01 9.14
C ALA A 43 -4.14 -4.11 8.02
N GLU A 44 -3.10 -3.31 8.31
CA GLU A 44 -2.45 -2.49 7.29
C GLU A 44 -1.58 -3.29 6.31
N ASP A 45 -0.90 -4.36 6.74
CA ASP A 45 -0.18 -5.26 5.82
C ASP A 45 -1.14 -5.92 4.80
N GLU A 46 -2.33 -6.33 5.25
CA GLU A 46 -3.36 -6.90 4.40
C GLU A 46 -4.00 -5.85 3.47
N ARG A 47 -4.18 -4.63 3.97
CA ARG A 47 -4.59 -3.48 3.16
C ARG A 47 -3.55 -3.12 2.09
N ALA A 48 -2.27 -3.12 2.43
CA ALA A 48 -1.18 -2.87 1.48
C ALA A 48 -1.13 -3.96 0.39
N ARG A 49 -1.31 -5.23 0.75
CA ARG A 49 -1.40 -6.33 -0.23
C ARG A 49 -2.61 -6.20 -1.16
N SER A 50 -3.79 -5.92 -0.61
CA SER A 50 -5.00 -5.74 -1.42
C SER A 50 -4.88 -4.54 -2.37
N LEU A 51 -4.34 -3.41 -1.89
CA LEU A 51 -4.04 -2.24 -2.74
C LEU A 51 -3.03 -2.57 -3.84
N GLY A 52 -1.98 -3.33 -3.54
CA GLY A 52 -1.00 -3.79 -4.53
C GLY A 52 -1.65 -4.61 -5.65
N SER A 53 -2.53 -5.56 -5.29
CA SER A 53 -3.25 -6.37 -6.26
C SER A 53 -4.25 -5.57 -7.11
N ALA A 54 -4.95 -4.61 -6.48
CA ALA A 54 -5.89 -3.73 -7.17
C ALA A 54 -5.17 -2.79 -8.14
N LEU A 55 -4.01 -2.24 -7.76
CA LEU A 55 -3.17 -1.41 -8.62
C LEU A 55 -2.69 -2.18 -9.85
N LEU A 56 -2.21 -3.42 -9.68
CA LEU A 56 -1.79 -4.26 -10.80
C LEU A 56 -2.95 -4.57 -11.75
N ALA A 57 -4.14 -4.87 -11.22
CA ALA A 57 -5.32 -5.09 -12.03
C ALA A 57 -5.74 -3.83 -12.80
N LEU A 58 -5.72 -2.66 -12.16
CA LEU A 58 -6.11 -1.38 -12.77
C LEU A 58 -5.13 -0.97 -13.88
N VAL A 59 -3.82 -1.17 -13.67
CA VAL A 59 -2.81 -0.96 -14.71
C VAL A 59 -3.02 -1.92 -15.88
N GLY A 60 -3.29 -3.20 -15.61
CA GLY A 60 -3.56 -4.20 -16.65
C GLY A 60 -4.81 -3.90 -17.48
N VAL A 61 -5.91 -3.56 -16.82
CA VAL A 61 -7.17 -3.16 -17.48
C VAL A 61 -6.96 -1.86 -18.27
N GLY A 62 -6.28 -0.87 -17.68
CA GLY A 62 -5.94 0.38 -18.35
C GLY A 62 -5.11 0.14 -19.62
N TYR A 63 -4.10 -0.72 -19.57
CA TYR A 63 -3.30 -1.08 -20.74
C TYR A 63 -4.14 -1.73 -21.84
N LEU A 64 -4.98 -2.73 -21.50
CA LEU A 64 -5.85 -3.41 -22.45
C LEU A 64 -6.89 -2.47 -23.08
N ALA A 65 -7.50 -1.60 -22.26
CA ALA A 65 -8.44 -0.59 -22.74
C ALA A 65 -7.77 0.40 -23.70
N THR A 66 -6.55 0.82 -23.38
CA THR A 66 -5.77 1.74 -24.24
C THR A 66 -5.40 1.08 -25.56
N LEU A 67 -5.01 -0.20 -25.54
CA LEU A 67 -4.77 -1.01 -26.74
C LEU A 67 -6.04 -1.14 -27.60
N ALA A 68 -7.17 -1.48 -26.97
CA ALA A 68 -8.45 -1.63 -27.66
C ALA A 68 -8.89 -0.32 -28.32
N LEU A 69 -8.77 0.82 -27.62
CA LEU A 69 -9.05 2.14 -28.19
C LEU A 69 -8.09 2.47 -29.34
N GLY A 70 -6.80 2.18 -29.18
CA GLY A 70 -5.79 2.39 -30.23
C GLY A 70 -6.12 1.62 -31.50
N VAL A 71 -6.54 0.37 -31.39
CA VAL A 71 -6.96 -0.47 -32.52
C VAL A 71 -8.26 0.06 -33.16
N ALA A 72 -9.26 0.40 -32.34
CA ALA A 72 -10.58 0.83 -32.81
C ALA A 72 -10.54 2.20 -33.52
N PHE A 73 -9.84 3.18 -32.96
CA PHE A 73 -9.84 4.54 -33.49
C PHE A 73 -8.79 4.77 -34.59
N PHE A 74 -7.62 4.12 -34.50
CA PHE A 74 -6.50 4.47 -35.37
C PHE A 74 -6.22 3.48 -36.49
N LYS A 75 -7.03 2.42 -36.66
CA LYS A 75 -6.84 1.40 -37.71
C LYS A 75 -5.36 0.97 -37.81
N ALA A 76 -4.72 0.76 -36.66
CA ALA A 76 -3.31 0.38 -36.55
C ALA A 76 -2.27 1.38 -37.12
N ARG A 77 -2.56 2.68 -37.22
CA ARG A 77 -1.52 3.67 -37.55
C ARG A 77 -0.54 3.87 -36.38
N PRO A 78 0.77 3.67 -36.58
CA PRO A 78 1.76 3.49 -35.50
C PRO A 78 1.96 4.75 -34.64
N PHE A 79 1.68 5.94 -35.17
CA PHE A 79 1.92 7.20 -34.48
C PHE A 79 1.07 7.41 -33.23
N VAL A 80 -0.12 6.78 -33.16
CA VAL A 80 -1.05 7.04 -32.06
C VAL A 80 -0.91 6.03 -30.93
N GLY A 81 -0.37 4.84 -31.22
CA GLY A 81 0.07 3.90 -30.18
C GLY A 81 1.15 4.51 -29.28
N GLY A 82 2.06 5.32 -29.84
CA GLY A 82 3.13 5.99 -29.09
C GLY A 82 2.60 7.01 -28.08
N VAL A 83 1.67 7.89 -28.48
CA VAL A 83 1.09 8.91 -27.58
C VAL A 83 0.26 8.26 -26.48
N ALA A 84 -0.53 7.23 -26.82
CA ALA A 84 -1.33 6.50 -25.85
C ALA A 84 -0.46 5.79 -24.80
N ALA A 85 0.69 5.23 -25.19
CA ALA A 85 1.65 4.64 -24.27
C ALA A 85 2.25 5.68 -23.31
N ILE A 86 2.62 6.86 -23.80
CA ILE A 86 3.14 7.94 -22.96
C ILE A 86 2.09 8.40 -21.95
N VAL A 87 0.85 8.60 -22.38
CA VAL A 87 -0.25 9.00 -21.49
C VAL A 87 -0.52 7.91 -20.43
N ALA A 88 -0.53 6.63 -20.82
CA ALA A 88 -0.74 5.53 -19.88
C ALA A 88 0.38 5.45 -18.82
N ILE A 89 1.65 5.63 -19.22
CA ILE A 89 2.79 5.65 -18.29
C ILE A 89 2.72 6.86 -17.36
N ALA A 90 2.39 8.04 -17.90
CA ALA A 90 2.26 9.27 -17.11
C ALA A 90 1.13 9.16 -16.08
N LEU A 91 -0.04 8.64 -16.49
CA LEU A 91 -1.18 8.44 -15.59
C LEU A 91 -0.86 7.41 -14.52
N GLY A 92 -0.23 6.29 -14.89
CA GLY A 92 0.20 5.25 -13.94
C GLY A 92 1.18 5.80 -12.90
N ARG A 93 2.14 6.62 -13.31
CA ARG A 93 3.08 7.29 -12.40
C ARG A 93 2.41 8.32 -11.50
N ALA A 94 1.48 9.12 -12.04
CA ALA A 94 0.71 10.07 -11.25
C ALA A 94 -0.12 9.36 -10.17
N LEU A 95 -0.75 8.24 -10.51
CA LEU A 95 -1.54 7.44 -9.57
C LEU A 95 -0.68 6.84 -8.46
N GLN A 96 0.52 6.33 -8.81
CA GLN A 96 1.49 5.80 -7.83
C GLN A 96 2.00 6.87 -6.86
N LEU A 97 2.14 8.12 -7.31
CA LEU A 97 2.54 9.23 -6.43
C LEU A 97 1.41 9.65 -5.49
N TRP A 98 0.16 9.53 -5.93
CA TRP A 98 -1.01 9.88 -5.11
C TRP A 98 -1.33 8.82 -4.06
N ILE A 99 -1.20 7.54 -4.42
CA ILE A 99 -1.39 6.42 -3.50
C ILE A 99 -0.03 6.13 -2.87
N LYS A 100 0.43 6.98 -1.96
CA LYS A 100 1.65 6.71 -1.17
C LYS A 100 1.32 5.55 -0.22
N PRO A 101 1.77 4.31 -0.49
CA PRO A 101 1.45 3.20 0.39
C PRO A 101 2.19 3.41 1.71
N SER A 102 1.49 3.22 2.83
CA SER A 102 2.10 3.25 4.16
C SER A 102 3.24 2.23 4.22
N ALA A 103 4.40 2.63 4.69
CA ALA A 103 5.51 1.71 4.84
C ALA A 103 5.26 0.85 6.08
N VAL A 104 4.78 -0.38 5.85
CA VAL A 104 4.60 -1.38 6.91
C VAL A 104 5.81 -2.28 6.94
N THR A 105 6.53 -2.29 8.06
CA THR A 105 7.64 -3.21 8.29
C THR A 105 7.38 -4.05 9.53
N ARG A 106 7.70 -5.34 9.46
CA ARG A 106 7.66 -6.21 10.62
C ARG A 106 8.96 -6.00 11.39
N ARG A 107 8.85 -5.60 12.66
CA ARG A 107 10.00 -5.42 13.54
C ARG A 107 10.61 -6.79 13.80
N SER A 108 11.78 -7.07 13.22
CA SER A 108 12.55 -8.27 13.56
C SER A 108 13.08 -8.09 14.98
N ARG A 109 12.60 -8.89 15.93
CA ARG A 109 13.19 -8.95 17.27
C ARG A 109 14.63 -9.46 17.10
N ALA A 110 15.61 -8.61 17.41
CA ALA A 110 17.00 -8.98 17.63
C ALA A 110 17.17 -9.35 19.12
#